data_AF-A0A970AKS4-F1
#
_entry.id   AF-A0A970AKS4-F1
#
_cell.length_a   1.000
_cell.length_b   1.000
_cell.length_c   1.000
_cell.angle_alpha   90.00
_cell.angle_beta   90.00
_cell.angle_gamma   90.00
#
_symmetry.space_group_name_H-M   'P 1'
#
loop_
_entity.id
_entity.type
_entity.pdbx_description
1 polymer ?
#
loop_
_entity_poly.entity_id
_entity_poly.type
_entity_poly.pdbx_seq_one_letter_code
_entity_poly.pdbx_strand_id
1 'polypeptide(L)'
;MGSMEKKSSGQRGRIQEGQVRVPLEGELDLAGLSRDLRARGFFLANDPEAMDSQGWGEDYDPEGYYPYWVFRDGKRWVFACPPKDLFTGAGGRREYAIGARTEEVLQSWLPYVQKWCR
;
A
#
# COMPACT_ATOMS: atom_id res chain seq x y z
N MET A 1 4.03 -28.33 28.23
CA MET A 1 4.62 -27.16 27.54
C MET A 1 3.81 -26.92 26.29
N GLY A 2 2.90 -25.95 26.34
CA GLY A 2 2.03 -25.61 25.22
C GLY A 2 2.84 -24.89 24.16
N SER A 3 2.98 -25.49 22.99
CA SER A 3 3.41 -24.80 21.78
C SER A 3 2.37 -23.73 21.47
N MET A 4 2.71 -22.50 21.84
CA MET A 4 1.97 -21.33 21.41
C MET A 4 2.29 -21.15 19.93
N GLU A 5 1.49 -21.79 19.07
CA GLU A 5 1.38 -21.44 17.66
C GLU A 5 1.06 -19.94 17.63
N LYS A 6 2.08 -19.13 17.35
CA LYS A 6 1.86 -17.75 16.92
C LYS A 6 1.06 -17.87 15.64
N LYS A 7 -0.26 -17.68 15.75
CA LYS A 7 -1.14 -17.45 14.61
C LYS A 7 -0.44 -16.38 13.78
N SER A 8 0.10 -16.78 12.63
CA SER A 8 0.59 -15.86 11.63
C SER A 8 -0.56 -14.91 11.34
N SER A 9 -0.45 -13.68 11.82
CA SER A 9 -1.40 -12.62 11.53
C SER A 9 -1.48 -12.54 10.02
N GLY A 10 -2.61 -13.01 9.47
CA GLY A 10 -2.77 -13.32 8.05
C GLY A 10 -2.14 -12.24 7.17
N GLN A 11 -1.26 -12.68 6.29
CA GLN A 11 -0.49 -11.83 5.39
C GLN A 11 -1.48 -10.91 4.64
N ARG A 12 -1.54 -9.63 5.02
CA ARG A 12 -2.52 -8.67 4.48
C ARG A 12 -2.25 -8.34 3.01
N GLY A 13 -1.02 -8.55 2.54
CA GLY A 13 -0.62 -8.29 1.16
C GLY A 13 0.44 -9.27 0.64
N ARG A 14 0.82 -9.09 -0.62
CA ARG A 14 1.85 -9.88 -1.31
C ARG A 14 2.84 -8.95 -2.01
N ILE A 15 4.10 -9.35 -2.09
CA ILE A 15 5.08 -8.62 -2.91
C ILE A 15 4.87 -9.01 -4.37
N GLN A 16 4.59 -8.02 -5.21
CA GLN A 16 4.37 -8.15 -6.64
C GLN A 16 4.96 -6.93 -7.33
N GLU A 17 5.78 -7.15 -8.38
CA GLU A 17 6.42 -6.08 -9.15
C GLU A 17 7.17 -5.06 -8.27
N GLY A 18 7.84 -5.54 -7.22
CA GLY A 18 8.61 -4.70 -6.30
C GLY A 18 7.78 -3.90 -5.28
N GLN A 19 6.46 -4.11 -5.22
CA GLN A 19 5.55 -3.44 -4.28
C GLN A 19 4.83 -4.46 -3.40
N VAL A 20 4.50 -4.06 -2.19
CA VAL A 20 3.52 -4.78 -1.36
C VAL A 20 2.13 -4.35 -1.82
N ARG A 21 1.33 -5.32 -2.28
CA ARG A 21 -0.04 -5.11 -2.76
C ARG A 21 -1.04 -5.73 -1.81
N VAL A 22 -2.01 -4.94 -1.37
CA VAL A 22 -3.08 -5.33 -0.45
C VAL A 22 -4.43 -5.06 -1.15
N PRO A 23 -5.24 -6.10 -1.41
CA PRO A 23 -6.60 -5.90 -1.89
C PRO A 23 -7.42 -5.13 -0.85
N LEU A 24 -8.16 -4.11 -1.31
CA LEU A 24 -9.11 -3.38 -0.49
C LEU A 24 -10.47 -4.09 -0.49
N GLU A 25 -11.21 -3.93 0.60
CA GLU A 25 -12.57 -4.46 0.72
C GLU A 25 -13.58 -3.42 0.26
N GLY A 26 -14.35 -3.69 -0.79
CA GLY A 26 -15.39 -2.81 -1.29
C GLY A 26 -14.95 -1.87 -2.43
N GLU A 27 -15.83 -0.92 -2.74
CA GLU A 27 -15.59 0.07 -3.79
C GLU A 27 -14.96 1.33 -3.19
N LEU A 28 -13.84 1.77 -3.76
CA LEU A 28 -13.09 2.91 -3.27
C LEU A 28 -13.67 4.24 -3.79
N ASP A 29 -13.99 5.16 -2.89
CA ASP A 29 -14.24 6.57 -3.20
C ASP A 29 -12.90 7.28 -3.46
N LEU A 30 -12.38 7.13 -4.68
CA LEU A 30 -11.07 7.68 -5.08
C LEU A 30 -11.03 9.21 -4.98
N ALA A 31 -12.13 9.89 -5.35
CA ALA A 31 -12.23 11.34 -5.28
C ALA A 31 -12.23 11.85 -3.84
N GLY A 32 -12.96 11.17 -2.93
CA GLY A 32 -12.94 11.44 -1.51
C GLY A 32 -11.56 11.28 -0.88
N LEU A 33 -10.91 10.13 -1.13
CA LEU A 33 -9.54 9.86 -0.68
C LEU A 33 -8.57 10.94 -1.14
N SER A 34 -8.59 11.28 -2.42
CA SER A 34 -7.68 12.25 -3.02
C SER A 34 -7.86 13.65 -2.44
N ARG A 35 -9.10 14.06 -2.17
CA ARG A 35 -9.39 15.34 -1.52
C ARG A 35 -8.82 15.41 -0.10
N ASP A 36 -8.97 14.35 0.68
CA ASP A 36 -8.46 14.27 2.06
C ASP A 36 -6.92 14.23 2.10
N LEU A 37 -6.29 13.47 1.19
CA LEU A 37 -4.83 13.45 1.03
C LEU A 37 -4.28 14.85 0.71
N ARG A 38 -4.88 15.54 -0.27
CA ARG A 38 -4.48 16.91 -0.63
C ARG A 38 -4.67 17.89 0.53
N ALA A 39 -5.78 17.80 1.27
CA ALA A 39 -6.04 18.64 2.44
C ALA A 39 -5.01 18.40 3.56
N ARG A 40 -4.44 17.20 3.64
CA ARG A 40 -3.35 16.83 4.55
C ARG A 40 -1.96 17.22 4.05
N GLY A 41 -1.85 17.84 2.87
CA GLY A 41 -0.59 18.31 2.30
C GLY A 41 0.16 17.29 1.46
N PHE A 42 -0.43 16.12 1.15
CA PHE A 42 0.20 15.16 0.25
C PHE A 42 0.15 15.63 -1.20
N PHE A 43 1.23 15.39 -1.93
CA PHE A 43 1.27 15.53 -3.38
C PHE A 43 0.62 14.32 -4.03
N LEU A 44 -0.06 14.55 -5.15
CA LEU A 44 -0.90 13.58 -5.83
C LEU A 44 -0.41 13.39 -7.27
N ALA A 45 -0.28 12.13 -7.69
CA ALA A 45 0.17 11.77 -9.04
C ALA A 45 -0.85 12.13 -10.14
N ASN A 46 -2.11 11.78 -9.91
CA ASN A 46 -3.16 11.86 -10.93
C ASN A 46 -4.29 12.82 -10.53
N ASP A 47 -5.10 13.17 -11.52
CA ASP A 47 -6.43 13.75 -11.30
C ASP A 47 -7.43 12.60 -11.04
N PRO A 48 -8.07 12.55 -9.85
CA PRO A 48 -8.97 11.46 -9.48
C PRO A 48 -10.27 11.41 -10.31
N GLU A 49 -10.61 12.47 -11.05
CA GLU A 49 -11.78 12.45 -11.95
C GLU A 49 -11.45 11.89 -13.34
N ALA A 50 -10.16 11.80 -13.67
CA ALA A 50 -9.69 11.38 -14.99
C ALA A 50 -9.14 9.94 -15.03
N MET A 51 -8.77 9.36 -13.89
CA MET A 51 -8.07 8.07 -13.83
C MET A 51 -8.58 7.14 -12.72
N ASP A 52 -8.60 5.84 -12.99
CA ASP A 52 -8.89 4.77 -12.02
C ASP A 52 -7.66 4.39 -11.16
N SER A 53 -6.83 5.38 -10.82
CA SER A 53 -5.68 5.21 -9.93
C SER A 53 -5.20 6.54 -9.34
N GLN A 54 -4.61 6.48 -8.16
CA GLN A 54 -4.01 7.63 -7.51
C GLN A 54 -2.73 7.22 -6.78
N GLY A 55 -1.63 7.89 -7.10
CA GLY A 55 -0.39 7.87 -6.32
C GLY A 55 -0.32 9.07 -5.38
N TRP A 56 0.33 8.91 -4.22
CA TRP A 56 0.62 10.02 -3.30
C TRP A 56 1.94 9.85 -2.51
N GLY A 57 2.46 10.99 -2.04
CA GLY A 57 3.73 11.11 -1.33
C GLY A 57 3.84 12.45 -0.58
N GLU A 58 4.75 12.53 0.38
CA GLU A 58 5.01 13.75 1.16
C GLU A 58 5.69 14.84 0.34
N ASP A 59 6.47 14.43 -0.66
CA ASP A 59 7.15 15.31 -1.59
C ASP A 59 6.60 15.12 -3.01
N TYR A 60 6.63 16.19 -3.80
CA TYR A 60 6.37 16.12 -5.23
C TYR A 60 7.57 15.52 -5.94
N ASP A 61 7.36 14.45 -6.67
CA ASP A 61 8.36 13.88 -7.56
C ASP A 61 7.97 14.13 -9.03
N PRO A 62 8.69 15.02 -9.76
CA PRO A 62 8.45 15.30 -11.16
C PRO A 62 8.73 14.10 -12.08
N GLU A 63 9.56 13.15 -11.64
CA GLU A 63 9.80 11.87 -12.32
C GLU A 63 8.69 10.85 -12.04
N GLY A 64 7.71 11.21 -11.20
CA GLY A 64 6.50 10.46 -10.94
C GLY A 64 6.65 9.38 -9.87
N TYR A 65 7.71 9.40 -9.06
CA TYR A 65 7.84 8.45 -7.95
C TYR A 65 6.96 8.85 -6.76
N TYR A 66 5.79 8.23 -6.68
CA TYR A 66 4.93 8.28 -5.51
C TYR A 66 5.04 6.96 -4.72
N PRO A 67 5.33 6.98 -3.41
CA PRO A 67 5.53 5.74 -2.64
C PRO A 67 4.24 4.97 -2.40
N TYR A 68 3.08 5.63 -2.41
CA TYR A 68 1.81 4.98 -2.10
C TYR A 68 0.86 5.10 -3.27
N TRP A 69 0.14 4.02 -3.54
CA TRP A 69 -0.78 3.96 -4.67
C TRP A 69 -2.06 3.24 -4.31
N VAL A 70 -3.14 3.66 -4.96
CA VAL A 70 -4.33 2.85 -5.17
C VAL A 70 -4.59 2.74 -6.66
N PHE A 71 -4.99 1.56 -7.12
CA PHE A 71 -5.36 1.34 -8.51
C PHE A 71 -6.33 0.16 -8.63
N ARG A 72 -6.96 0.07 -9.80
CA ARG A 72 -7.88 -1.01 -10.11
C ARG A 72 -7.14 -2.21 -10.72
N ASP A 73 -7.27 -3.37 -10.08
CA ASP A 73 -6.82 -4.67 -10.61
C ASP A 73 -8.06 -5.52 -10.90
N GLY A 74 -8.46 -5.53 -12.18
CA GLY A 74 -9.74 -6.10 -12.62
C GLY A 74 -10.93 -5.41 -11.96
N LYS A 75 -11.67 -6.13 -11.10
CA LYS A 75 -12.82 -5.59 -10.36
C LYS A 75 -12.48 -5.09 -8.97
N ARG A 76 -11.25 -5.27 -8.49
CA ARG A 76 -10.86 -4.94 -7.12
C ARG A 76 -9.96 -3.72 -7.08
N TRP A 77 -10.11 -2.94 -6.02
CA TRP A 77 -9.13 -1.92 -5.68
C TRP A 77 -7.98 -2.54 -4.91
N VAL A 78 -6.77 -2.06 -5.17
CA VAL A 78 -5.54 -2.51 -4.54
C VAL A 78 -4.82 -1.31 -3.99
N PHE A 79 -4.42 -1.38 -2.72
CA PHE A 79 -3.43 -0.47 -2.14
C PHE A 79 -2.04 -1.05 -2.35
N ALA A 80 -1.09 -0.22 -2.78
CA ALA A 80 0.30 -0.59 -2.97
C ALA A 80 1.26 0.37 -2.25
N CYS A 81 2.30 -0.20 -1.64
CA CYS A 81 3.38 0.56 -0.99
C CYS A 81 4.73 -0.16 -1.17
N PRO A 82 5.88 0.52 -1.03
CA PRO A 82 7.18 -0.13 -1.10
C PRO A 82 7.37 -1.09 0.08
N PRO A 83 7.94 -2.29 -0.14
CA PRO A 83 8.48 -3.09 0.95
C PRO A 83 9.61 -2.31 1.62
N LYS A 84 9.64 -2.35 2.95
CA LYS A 84 10.65 -1.66 3.76
C LYS A 84 11.66 -2.61 4.39
N ASP A 85 11.41 -3.92 4.31
CA ASP A 85 12.25 -4.95 4.89
C ASP A 85 12.99 -5.73 3.80
N LEU A 86 14.22 -6.12 4.11
CA LEU A 86 15.06 -6.99 3.30
C LEU A 86 15.50 -8.17 4.15
N PHE A 87 15.37 -9.39 3.64
CA PHE A 87 15.99 -10.59 4.22
C PHE A 87 17.09 -11.11 3.31
N THR A 88 17.98 -11.92 3.86
CA THR A 88 19.01 -12.61 3.08
C THR A 88 18.49 -14.00 2.74
N GLY A 89 18.23 -14.25 1.47
CA GLY A 89 17.80 -15.55 0.97
C GLY A 89 18.94 -16.59 1.03
N ALA A 90 18.60 -17.86 0.76
CA ALA A 90 19.54 -18.98 0.86
C ALA A 90 20.78 -18.85 -0.06
N GLY A 91 20.71 -18.02 -1.11
CA GLY A 91 21.84 -17.70 -2.00
C GLY A 91 22.64 -16.45 -1.61
N GLY A 92 22.45 -15.90 -0.40
CA GLY A 92 23.13 -14.68 0.05
C GLY A 92 22.61 -13.37 -0.58
N ARG A 93 21.60 -13.44 -1.44
CA ARG A 93 20.96 -12.27 -2.07
C ARG A 93 19.98 -11.61 -1.11
N ARG A 94 19.96 -10.27 -1.12
CA ARG A 94 18.95 -9.48 -0.42
C ARG A 94 17.65 -9.53 -1.21
N GLU A 95 16.57 -9.92 -0.55
CA GLU A 95 15.24 -10.03 -1.13
C GLU A 95 14.26 -9.21 -0.28
N TYR A 96 13.30 -8.55 -0.94
CA TYR A 96 12.26 -7.80 -0.24
C TYR A 96 11.35 -8.75 0.53
N ALA A 97 10.97 -8.34 1.74
CA ALA A 97 10.01 -9.04 2.58
C ALA A 97 8.97 -8.09 3.16
N ILE A 98 7.85 -8.69 3.57
CA ILE A 98 6.88 -8.05 4.46
C ILE A 98 7.34 -8.39 5.88
N GLY A 99 8.14 -7.48 6.46
CA GLY A 99 8.59 -7.55 7.84
C GLY A 99 7.99 -6.45 8.70
N ALA A 100 8.57 -6.20 9.88
CA ALA A 100 8.01 -5.27 10.85
C ALA A 100 7.85 -3.84 10.30
N ARG A 101 8.82 -3.33 9.52
CA ARG A 101 8.75 -1.97 8.99
C ARG A 101 7.67 -1.82 7.93
N THR A 102 7.51 -2.84 7.10
CA THR A 102 6.43 -2.89 6.11
C THR A 102 5.08 -2.98 6.81
N GLU A 103 4.95 -3.80 7.85
CA GLU A 103 3.73 -3.89 8.64
C GLU A 103 3.37 -2.58 9.34
N GLU A 104 4.35 -1.80 9.82
CA GLU A 104 4.11 -0.45 10.37
C GLU A 104 3.48 0.49 9.33
N VAL A 105 4.00 0.48 8.09
CA VAL A 105 3.43 1.25 6.97
C VAL A 105 1.99 0.80 6.70
N LEU A 106 1.75 -0.52 6.65
CA LEU A 106 0.41 -1.07 6.43
C LEU A 106 -0.55 -0.71 7.57
N GLN A 107 -0.12 -0.75 8.82
CA GLN A 107 -0.93 -0.39 9.98
C GLN A 107 -1.34 1.09 9.98
N SER A 108 -0.50 1.97 9.42
CA SER A 108 -0.82 3.38 9.24
C SER A 108 -1.78 3.62 8.08
N TRP A 109 -1.43 3.11 6.88
CA TRP A 109 -2.13 3.46 5.65
C TRP A 109 -3.38 2.63 5.38
N LEU A 110 -3.36 1.33 5.68
CA LEU A 110 -4.46 0.45 5.27
C LEU A 110 -5.78 0.87 5.94
N PRO A 111 -5.86 1.12 7.26
CA PRO A 111 -7.10 1.61 7.87
C PRO A 111 -7.52 2.98 7.31
N TYR A 112 -6.55 3.85 7.02
CA TYR A 112 -6.82 5.17 6.47
C TYR A 112 -7.42 5.12 5.06
N VAL A 113 -6.93 4.22 4.20
CA VAL A 113 -7.47 4.03 2.84
C VAL A 113 -8.81 3.28 2.91
N GLN A 114 -8.89 2.23 3.74
CA GLN A 114 -10.06 1.38 3.87
C GLN A 114 -11.30 2.15 4.35
N LYS A 115 -11.16 3.25 5.10
CA LYS A 115 -12.28 4.13 5.50
C LYS A 115 -13.03 4.76 4.32
N TRP A 116 -12.39 4.82 3.14
CA TRP A 116 -12.98 5.35 1.90
C TRP A 116 -13.66 4.28 1.05
N CYS A 117 -13.62 3.02 1.48
CA CYS A 117 -14.30 1.94 0.78
C CYS A 117 -15.72 1.75 1.34
N ARG A 118 -16.66 1.38 0.47
CA ARG A 118 -18.06 1.11 0.80
C ARG A 118 -18.49 -0.28 0.36
#